data_AF-A0A6J8BI33-F1
#
_entry.id   AF-A0A6J8BI33-F1
#
_cell.length_a   1.000
_cell.length_b   1.000
_cell.length_c   1.000
_cell.angle_alpha   90.00
_cell.angle_beta   90.00
_cell.angle_gamma   90.00
#
_symmetry.space_group_name_H-M   'P 1'
#
loop_
_entity.id
_entity.type
_entity.pdbx_description
1 polymer ?
#
loop_
_entity_poly.entity_id
_entity_poly.type
_entity_poly.pdbx_seq_one_letter_code
_entity_poly.pdbx_strand_id
1 'polypeptide(L)'
;MNVFFLEYFLLTVTCFVLMDQGKSSRSCGLRSFPCVLCQKRTKPGERRYVCGDAYNSFRKYLFKNFMIKVKETDVSCSRCRNKYYRSNQASSNTVSDDVVYQPPAKKAKQDLCSPKHISLPLQSVKGPSHSSCCICKRRGHKFVVVPSCIRNNVFIEKNVIVPAGSRCCPGHIDGDLLKDDAMTQISDLKSECQFNRTDIFNLLQQVRTIALKNQNKRIDFDSDSFISDADYYNLLGLSRGSFDDICSHITDIRNTKNRSLRTCIGIYLTKLRSGMSNRLLSTVFNIGIDSIKRSIWSARKALAKEFTSNYIGFEHITRKAVVEKHTTDLAKTLFGGPTDPVILIIDGTYIYIQKSTQFSFQRRSFQHAQKEAISKTNDDSHINRILCQCIRSIFQ
;
A
#
# COMPACT_ATOMS: atom_id res chain seq x y z
N MET A 1 12.45 -6.61 -30.21
CA MET A 1 12.63 -6.00 -28.87
C MET A 1 12.18 -6.93 -27.73
N ASN A 2 11.86 -8.21 -27.97
CA ASN A 2 11.37 -9.14 -26.93
C ASN A 2 12.45 -10.02 -26.27
N VAL A 3 13.68 -10.04 -26.79
CA VAL A 3 14.77 -10.89 -26.26
C VAL A 3 15.51 -10.25 -25.08
N PHE A 4 15.67 -8.91 -25.10
CA PHE A 4 16.35 -8.17 -24.03
C PHE A 4 15.61 -8.20 -22.68
N PHE A 5 14.28 -8.38 -22.69
CA PHE A 5 13.49 -8.48 -21.47
C PHE A 5 13.63 -9.87 -20.81
N LEU A 6 13.86 -10.91 -21.62
CA LEU A 6 14.07 -12.28 -21.15
C LEU A 6 15.46 -12.44 -20.48
N GLU A 7 16.49 -11.80 -21.03
CA GLU A 7 17.84 -11.79 -20.46
C GLU A 7 17.88 -11.09 -19.09
N TYR A 8 17.24 -9.93 -18.95
CA TYR A 8 17.18 -9.23 -17.66
C TYR A 8 16.32 -9.99 -16.64
N PHE A 9 15.27 -10.69 -17.08
CA PHE A 9 14.37 -11.44 -16.22
C PHE A 9 15.04 -12.71 -15.63
N LEU A 10 15.76 -13.48 -16.45
CA LEU A 10 16.49 -14.66 -15.99
C LEU A 10 17.62 -14.31 -15.01
N LEU A 11 18.30 -13.16 -15.21
CA LEU A 11 19.34 -12.67 -14.31
C LEU A 11 18.79 -12.08 -13.00
N THR A 12 17.65 -11.38 -13.01
CA THR A 12 17.13 -10.71 -11.81
C THR A 12 16.33 -11.65 -10.88
N VAL A 13 15.54 -12.58 -11.44
CA VAL A 13 14.70 -13.54 -10.68
C VAL A 13 15.53 -14.50 -9.84
N THR A 14 16.71 -14.91 -10.34
CA THR A 14 17.62 -15.87 -9.70
C THR A 14 18.63 -15.22 -8.75
N CYS A 15 19.09 -13.99 -9.00
CA CYS A 15 20.07 -13.30 -8.14
C CYS A 15 19.58 -13.02 -6.71
N PHE A 16 18.28 -12.80 -6.50
CA PHE A 16 17.76 -12.36 -5.19
C PHE A 16 17.43 -13.51 -4.21
N VAL A 17 17.64 -14.77 -4.60
CA VAL A 17 17.21 -15.96 -3.84
C VAL A 17 18.07 -16.26 -2.60
N LEU A 18 19.29 -15.71 -2.47
CA LEU A 18 20.28 -16.21 -1.49
C LEU A 18 20.85 -15.20 -0.47
N MET A 19 20.23 -14.03 -0.27
CA MET A 19 20.82 -12.94 0.56
C MET A 19 20.29 -12.78 2.02
N ASP A 20 19.50 -13.69 2.61
CA ASP A 20 18.99 -13.47 4.00
C ASP A 20 18.89 -14.75 4.86
N GLN A 21 19.97 -15.52 4.95
CA GLN A 21 20.18 -16.54 5.99
C GLN A 21 21.28 -16.05 6.93
N GLY A 22 20.93 -15.22 7.91
CA GLY A 22 21.93 -14.70 8.83
C GLY A 22 21.38 -13.84 9.96
N LYS A 23 21.15 -14.52 11.11
CA LYS A 23 21.08 -13.98 12.48
C LYS A 23 19.72 -13.52 12.99
N SER A 24 19.34 -14.10 14.14
CA SER A 24 18.66 -13.52 15.32
C SER A 24 17.69 -14.55 15.90
N SER A 25 17.56 -14.77 17.20
CA SER A 25 18.31 -14.38 18.38
C SER A 25 17.71 -15.16 19.55
N ARG A 26 18.45 -15.18 20.64
CA ARG A 26 18.18 -15.85 21.91
C ARG A 26 16.79 -15.53 22.47
N SER A 27 16.12 -16.57 22.95
CA SER A 27 14.89 -16.50 23.73
C SER A 27 15.15 -15.82 25.09
N CYS A 28 14.60 -14.63 25.29
CA CYS A 28 14.58 -13.95 26.59
C CYS A 28 13.17 -14.11 27.20
N GLY A 29 13.07 -14.76 28.35
CA GLY A 29 11.81 -15.05 29.05
C GLY A 29 10.96 -13.80 29.31
N LEU A 30 9.64 -13.95 29.15
CA LEU A 30 8.63 -12.91 29.36
C LEU A 30 8.59 -12.49 30.84
N ARG A 31 9.21 -11.36 31.20
CA ARG A 31 8.98 -10.71 32.51
C ARG A 31 7.51 -10.27 32.62
N SER A 32 6.80 -10.76 33.63
CA SER A 32 5.42 -10.36 33.94
C SER A 32 5.40 -9.10 34.81
N PHE A 33 4.64 -8.09 34.41
CA PHE A 33 4.44 -6.85 35.18
C PHE A 33 3.00 -6.80 35.71
N PRO A 34 2.75 -7.26 36.95
CA PRO A 34 1.43 -7.16 37.56
C PRO A 34 1.10 -5.71 37.93
N CYS A 35 -0.17 -5.34 37.87
CA CYS A 35 -0.64 -4.04 38.32
C CYS A 35 -0.57 -3.95 39.84
N VAL A 36 0.03 -2.88 40.37
CA VAL A 36 0.20 -2.67 41.83
C VAL A 36 -1.11 -2.70 42.62
N LEU A 37 -2.24 -2.33 41.99
CA LEU A 37 -3.55 -2.27 42.64
C LEU A 37 -4.40 -3.54 42.53
N CYS A 38 -4.39 -4.21 41.37
CA CYS A 38 -5.29 -5.33 41.10
C CYS A 38 -4.55 -6.65 40.83
N GLN A 39 -3.22 -6.62 40.88
CA GLN A 39 -2.30 -7.73 40.58
C GLN A 39 -2.47 -8.38 39.19
N LYS A 40 -3.39 -7.88 38.36
CA LYS A 40 -3.60 -8.36 37.00
C LYS A 40 -2.42 -8.01 36.11
N ARG A 41 -2.06 -8.94 35.22
CA ARG A 41 -1.00 -8.74 34.22
C ARG A 41 -1.32 -7.56 33.32
N THR A 42 -0.39 -6.61 33.22
CA THR A 42 -0.53 -5.44 32.34
C THR A 42 -0.05 -5.75 30.93
N LYS A 43 -0.89 -5.42 29.93
CA LYS A 43 -0.52 -5.50 28.51
C LYS A 43 0.53 -4.42 28.20
N PRO A 44 1.53 -4.69 27.31
CA PRO A 44 2.60 -3.73 27.01
C PRO A 44 2.15 -2.30 26.72
N GLY A 45 1.07 -2.10 25.95
CA GLY A 45 0.53 -0.78 25.63
C GLY A 45 -0.24 -0.06 26.75
N GLU A 46 -0.61 -0.77 27.83
CA GLU A 46 -1.35 -0.21 28.97
C GLU A 46 -0.46 0.05 30.19
N ARG A 47 0.81 -0.35 30.13
CA ARG A 47 1.80 -0.18 31.19
C ARG A 47 2.13 1.28 31.36
N ARG A 48 1.93 1.81 32.57
CA ARG A 48 2.64 3.03 33.00
C ARG A 48 3.22 2.80 34.37
N TYR A 49 4.49 3.16 34.50
CA TYR A 49 5.18 3.20 35.77
C TYR A 49 4.56 4.29 36.64
N VAL A 50 4.31 3.95 37.90
CA VAL A 50 3.80 4.89 38.89
C VAL A 50 4.99 5.57 39.54
N CYS A 51 5.77 6.30 38.74
CA CYS A 51 6.98 7.01 39.14
C CYS A 51 7.03 8.46 38.63
N GLY A 52 7.78 9.31 39.34
CA GLY A 52 7.88 10.74 39.06
C GLY A 52 6.77 11.61 39.70
N ASP A 53 7.01 12.92 39.68
CA ASP A 53 6.17 13.93 40.37
C ASP A 53 4.75 14.01 39.82
N ALA A 54 4.59 13.73 38.53
CA ALA A 54 3.28 13.67 37.85
C ALA A 54 2.31 12.64 38.46
N TYR A 55 2.81 11.65 39.21
CA TYR A 55 2.02 10.60 39.85
C TYR A 55 1.98 10.71 41.38
N ASN A 56 2.46 11.81 41.97
CA ASN A 56 2.50 11.98 43.43
C ASN A 56 1.09 11.97 44.06
N SER A 57 0.12 12.63 43.42
CA SER A 57 -1.29 12.62 43.85
C SER A 57 -1.92 11.23 43.77
N PHE A 58 -1.60 10.46 42.72
CA PHE A 58 -2.03 9.08 42.60
C PHE A 58 -1.37 8.17 43.64
N ARG A 59 -0.08 8.33 43.94
CA ARG A 59 0.63 7.59 45.00
C ARG A 59 0.02 7.85 46.38
N LYS A 60 -0.31 9.12 46.70
CA LYS A 60 -1.02 9.49 47.94
C LYS A 60 -2.40 8.84 48.01
N TYR A 61 -3.15 8.80 46.90
CA TYR A 61 -4.43 8.10 46.82
C TYR A 61 -4.30 6.59 47.07
N LEU A 62 -3.28 5.95 46.49
CA LEU A 62 -3.00 4.53 46.70
C LEU A 62 -2.67 4.20 48.15
N PHE A 63 -1.87 5.06 48.78
CA PHE A 63 -1.52 4.90 50.19
C PHE A 63 -2.74 5.16 51.09
N LYS A 64 -3.47 6.26 50.87
CA LYS A 64 -4.61 6.67 51.72
C LYS A 64 -5.77 5.66 51.67
N ASN A 65 -6.07 5.09 50.51
CA ASN A 65 -7.26 4.25 50.33
C ASN A 65 -6.97 2.74 50.32
N PHE A 66 -5.73 2.34 50.04
CA PHE A 66 -5.36 0.93 49.90
C PHE A 66 -4.10 0.55 50.71
N MET A 67 -3.48 1.50 51.43
CA MET A 67 -2.24 1.30 52.22
C MET A 67 -1.07 0.71 51.41
N ILE A 68 -1.04 0.98 50.10
CA ILE A 68 0.00 0.46 49.21
C ILE A 68 1.17 1.44 49.12
N LYS A 69 2.36 0.98 49.51
CA LYS A 69 3.62 1.70 49.28
C LYS A 69 4.18 1.33 47.90
N VAL A 70 4.32 2.33 47.02
CA VAL A 70 4.70 2.15 45.62
C VAL A 70 6.22 2.23 45.45
N LYS A 71 6.81 1.22 44.81
CA LYS A 71 8.22 1.18 44.38
C LYS A 71 8.38 1.79 42.98
N GLU A 72 9.60 2.16 42.61
CA GLU A 72 9.88 2.79 41.30
C GLU A 72 9.59 1.89 40.10
N THR A 73 9.62 0.58 40.31
CA THR A 73 9.33 -0.44 39.29
C THR A 73 7.85 -0.80 39.16
N ASP A 74 6.99 -0.24 40.01
CA ASP A 74 5.58 -0.59 40.05
C ASP A 74 4.80 0.03 38.89
N VAL A 75 3.92 -0.78 38.29
CA VAL A 75 3.06 -0.37 37.17
C VAL A 75 1.59 -0.37 37.56
N SER A 76 0.81 0.54 36.99
CA SER A 76 -0.65 0.58 37.17
C SER A 76 -1.39 0.46 35.84
N CYS A 77 -2.41 -0.41 35.79
CA CYS A 77 -3.24 -0.60 34.61
C CYS A 77 -4.18 0.60 34.38
N SER A 78 -4.65 0.76 33.14
CA SER A 78 -5.56 1.84 32.73
C SER A 78 -6.84 1.88 33.57
N ARG A 79 -7.43 0.70 33.85
CA ARG A 79 -8.67 0.57 34.62
C ARG A 79 -8.53 1.10 36.06
N CYS A 80 -7.44 0.75 36.72
CA CYS A 80 -7.14 1.21 38.08
C CYS A 80 -6.86 2.72 38.14
N ARG A 81 -6.21 3.28 37.11
CA ARG A 81 -5.95 4.72 37.02
C ARG A 81 -7.21 5.52 36.75
N ASN A 82 -8.11 5.02 35.90
CA ASN A 82 -9.39 5.67 35.64
C ASN A 82 -10.30 5.69 36.88
N LYS A 83 -10.18 4.70 37.78
CA LYS A 83 -10.89 4.71 39.06
C LYS A 83 -10.47 5.92 39.92
N TYR A 84 -9.18 6.25 39.94
CA TYR A 84 -8.67 7.45 40.62
C TYR A 84 -9.17 8.75 39.97
N TYR A 85 -9.09 8.88 38.65
CA TYR A 85 -9.56 10.11 38.00
C TYR A 85 -11.06 10.37 38.22
N ARG A 86 -11.87 9.31 38.27
CA ARG A 86 -13.30 9.41 38.60
C ARG A 86 -13.53 9.80 40.06
N SER A 87 -12.77 9.25 41.01
CA SER A 87 -12.91 9.63 42.42
C SER A 87 -12.48 11.08 42.67
N ASN A 88 -11.48 11.57 41.94
CA ASN A 88 -10.98 12.94 42.12
C ASN A 88 -11.94 13.99 41.51
N GLN A 89 -12.67 13.65 40.43
CA GLN A 89 -13.70 14.53 39.85
C GLN A 89 -14.95 14.64 40.73
N ALA A 90 -15.27 13.62 41.53
CA ALA A 90 -16.38 13.67 42.49
C ALA A 90 -16.08 14.56 43.72
N SER A 91 -14.82 14.91 43.96
CA SER A 91 -14.39 15.72 45.11
C SER A 91 -14.42 17.23 44.85
N SER A 92 -14.78 17.67 43.63
CA SER A 92 -14.72 19.08 43.21
C SER A 92 -16.05 19.83 43.25
N ASN A 93 -17.15 19.17 43.64
CA ASN A 93 -18.48 19.79 43.73
C ASN A 93 -18.94 19.86 45.19
N THR A 94 -18.46 20.86 45.93
CA THR A 94 -19.08 21.34 47.17
C THR A 94 -19.15 22.85 47.08
N VAL A 95 -20.35 23.37 46.81
CA VAL A 95 -20.67 24.79 46.80
C VAL A 95 -20.90 25.23 48.24
N SER A 96 -20.21 26.29 48.67
CA SER A 96 -20.42 26.99 49.93
C SER A 96 -21.47 28.09 49.75
N ASP A 97 -22.48 28.09 50.62
CA ASP A 97 -23.51 29.11 50.76
C ASP A 97 -22.95 30.46 51.26
N ASP A 98 -23.76 31.50 51.07
CA ASP A 98 -23.60 32.92 51.45
C ASP A 98 -22.91 33.86 50.45
N VAL A 99 -23.65 34.20 49.38
CA VAL A 99 -23.55 35.54 48.75
C VAL A 99 -24.95 36.07 48.46
N VAL A 100 -25.24 37.24 49.02
CA VAL A 100 -26.47 38.04 48.87
C VAL A 100 -26.87 38.18 47.40
N TYR A 101 -28.10 37.77 47.08
CA TYR A 101 -28.69 37.87 45.75
C TYR A 101 -28.97 39.33 45.36
N GLN A 102 -28.28 39.83 44.33
CA GLN A 102 -28.74 40.96 43.53
C GLN A 102 -29.17 40.45 42.16
N PRO A 103 -30.39 40.78 41.66
CA PRO A 103 -30.82 40.32 40.36
C PRO A 103 -29.99 41.00 39.26
N PRO A 104 -29.37 40.25 38.33
CA PRO A 104 -28.67 40.87 37.21
C PRO A 104 -29.69 41.52 36.28
N ALA A 105 -29.41 42.77 35.88
CA ALA A 105 -30.19 43.45 34.85
C ALA A 105 -30.28 42.57 33.60
N LYS A 106 -31.50 42.39 33.07
CA LYS A 106 -31.80 41.59 31.88
C LYS A 106 -31.03 42.15 30.67
N LYS A 107 -29.82 41.68 30.43
CA LYS A 107 -29.21 41.72 29.10
C LYS A 107 -29.79 40.56 28.31
N ALA A 108 -30.47 40.87 27.21
CA ALA A 108 -30.92 39.86 26.27
C ALA A 108 -29.73 38.96 25.92
N LYS A 109 -29.83 37.65 26.19
CA LYS A 109 -28.92 36.66 25.62
C LYS A 109 -29.09 36.76 24.11
N GLN A 110 -28.18 37.44 23.44
CA GLN A 110 -27.94 37.19 22.02
C GLN A 110 -27.31 35.80 21.95
N ASP A 111 -28.14 34.77 21.95
CA ASP A 111 -27.70 33.45 21.55
C ASP A 111 -27.20 33.61 20.10
N LEU A 112 -25.89 33.50 19.91
CA LEU A 112 -25.25 33.47 18.60
C LEU A 112 -25.71 32.19 17.88
N CYS A 113 -26.92 32.20 17.34
CA CYS A 113 -27.45 31.10 16.57
C CYS A 113 -26.83 31.16 15.17
N SER A 114 -26.26 30.04 14.72
CA SER A 114 -25.70 29.95 13.38
C SER A 114 -26.81 30.24 12.35
N PRO A 115 -26.53 31.02 11.29
CA PRO A 115 -27.51 31.22 10.22
C PRO A 115 -27.95 29.88 9.61
N LYS A 116 -29.23 29.78 9.20
CA LYS A 116 -29.82 28.54 8.67
C LYS A 116 -29.08 28.03 7.42
N HIS A 117 -28.61 28.95 6.58
CA HIS A 117 -27.77 28.68 5.41
C HIS A 117 -26.63 29.70 5.34
N ILE A 118 -25.48 29.26 4.84
CA ILE A 118 -24.34 30.11 4.51
C ILE A 118 -24.02 29.99 3.03
N SER A 119 -23.66 31.12 2.42
CA SER A 119 -23.07 31.16 1.08
C SER A 119 -21.59 30.83 1.17
N LEU A 120 -21.13 29.81 0.45
CA LEU A 120 -19.71 29.50 0.29
C LEU A 120 -19.29 29.76 -1.18
N PRO A 121 -18.10 30.34 -1.42
CA PRO A 121 -17.57 30.59 -2.76
C PRO A 121 -17.00 29.30 -3.38
N LEU A 122 -17.85 28.28 -3.48
CA LEU A 122 -17.53 26.98 -4.08
C LEU A 122 -18.32 26.82 -5.37
N GLN A 123 -17.62 26.36 -6.41
CA GLN A 123 -18.26 26.06 -7.68
C GLN A 123 -19.26 24.92 -7.49
N SER A 124 -20.47 25.09 -8.02
CA SER A 124 -21.53 24.10 -7.91
C SER A 124 -22.27 23.94 -9.22
N VAL A 125 -22.62 22.70 -9.58
CA VAL A 125 -23.55 22.51 -10.71
C VAL A 125 -24.90 23.12 -10.35
N LYS A 126 -25.63 23.60 -11.37
CA LYS A 126 -27.01 24.06 -11.20
C LYS A 126 -27.82 23.01 -10.43
N GLY A 127 -28.70 23.50 -9.56
CA GLY A 127 -29.45 22.70 -8.58
C GLY A 127 -30.24 21.53 -9.17
N PRO A 128 -30.81 20.67 -8.32
CA PRO A 128 -31.48 19.45 -8.74
C PRO A 128 -32.59 19.76 -9.75
N SER A 129 -32.39 19.30 -10.99
CA SER A 129 -33.35 19.42 -12.08
C SER A 129 -33.89 18.04 -12.45
N HIS A 130 -35.19 17.98 -12.71
CA HIS A 130 -35.85 16.79 -13.25
C HIS A 130 -35.86 16.78 -14.79
N SER A 131 -35.57 17.91 -15.43
CA SER A 131 -35.72 18.10 -16.89
C SER A 131 -34.40 18.06 -17.65
N SER A 132 -33.26 18.08 -16.97
CA SER A 132 -31.94 18.13 -17.60
C SER A 132 -30.87 17.42 -16.78
N CYS A 133 -29.90 16.79 -17.45
CA CYS A 133 -28.72 16.23 -16.81
C CYS A 133 -27.83 17.33 -16.19
N CYS A 134 -27.36 17.14 -14.95
CA CYS A 134 -26.47 18.09 -14.28
C CYS A 134 -25.06 18.17 -14.89
N ILE A 135 -24.63 17.13 -15.63
CA ILE A 135 -23.32 17.01 -16.28
C ILE A 135 -23.40 17.61 -17.69
N CYS A 136 -23.98 16.89 -18.66
CA CYS A 136 -24.00 17.27 -20.08
C CYS A 136 -25.17 18.16 -20.52
N LYS A 137 -26.06 18.57 -19.60
CA LYS A 137 -27.25 19.41 -19.84
C LYS A 137 -28.28 18.89 -20.84
N ARG A 138 -28.10 17.69 -21.39
CA ARG A 138 -29.12 17.05 -22.24
C ARG A 138 -30.45 16.97 -21.51
N ARG A 139 -31.51 17.38 -22.19
CA ARG A 139 -32.90 17.22 -21.74
C ARG A 139 -33.38 15.83 -22.14
N GLY A 140 -34.20 15.21 -21.29
CA GLY A 140 -34.64 13.83 -21.50
C GLY A 140 -35.45 13.30 -20.33
N HIS A 141 -35.92 12.07 -20.45
CA HIS A 141 -36.87 11.46 -19.51
C HIS A 141 -36.28 10.31 -18.67
N LYS A 142 -34.99 9.95 -18.86
CA LYS A 142 -34.32 8.87 -18.13
C LYS A 142 -33.03 9.36 -17.46
N PHE A 143 -33.17 10.04 -16.33
CA PHE A 143 -32.03 10.43 -15.50
C PHE A 143 -31.98 9.63 -14.20
N VAL A 144 -30.78 9.26 -13.79
CA VAL A 144 -30.49 8.63 -12.51
C VAL A 144 -30.01 9.68 -11.52
N VAL A 145 -30.38 9.53 -10.25
CA VAL A 145 -29.87 10.40 -9.19
C VAL A 145 -28.39 10.12 -9.00
N VAL A 146 -27.56 11.16 -8.96
CA VAL A 146 -26.11 11.01 -8.77
C VAL A 146 -25.85 10.49 -7.35
N PRO A 147 -25.26 9.28 -7.21
CA PRO A 147 -24.94 8.70 -5.91
C PRO A 147 -23.98 9.57 -5.08
N SER A 148 -24.04 9.45 -3.76
CA SER A 148 -23.16 10.23 -2.86
C SER A 148 -21.68 9.97 -3.09
N CYS A 149 -21.27 8.73 -3.40
CA CYS A 149 -19.89 8.38 -3.74
C CYS A 149 -19.36 9.21 -4.93
N ILE A 150 -20.13 9.29 -6.02
CA ILE A 150 -19.78 10.06 -7.22
C ILE A 150 -19.75 11.56 -6.92
N ARG A 151 -20.76 12.09 -6.20
CA ARG A 151 -20.79 13.52 -5.81
C ARG A 151 -19.55 13.92 -5.02
N ASN A 152 -19.10 13.05 -4.11
CA ASN A 152 -17.91 13.27 -3.32
C ASN A 152 -16.65 13.21 -4.19
N ASN A 153 -16.57 12.26 -5.14
CA ASN A 153 -15.40 12.15 -6.00
C ASN A 153 -15.25 13.38 -6.90
N VAL A 154 -16.35 13.89 -7.47
CA VAL A 154 -16.36 15.14 -8.26
C VAL A 154 -15.84 16.32 -7.42
N PHE A 155 -16.22 16.40 -6.15
CA PHE A 155 -15.71 17.45 -5.27
C PHE A 155 -14.20 17.32 -5.01
N ILE A 156 -13.70 16.11 -4.75
CA ILE A 156 -12.27 15.87 -4.48
C ILE A 156 -11.41 16.13 -5.72
N GLU A 157 -11.85 15.71 -6.91
CA GLU A 157 -11.05 15.79 -8.14
C GLU A 157 -11.19 17.12 -8.88
N LYS A 158 -12.36 17.76 -8.85
CA LYS A 158 -12.65 18.99 -9.61
C LYS A 158 -12.94 20.21 -8.75
N ASN A 159 -13.01 20.07 -7.42
CA ASN A 159 -13.47 21.13 -6.52
C ASN A 159 -14.88 21.67 -6.89
N VAL A 160 -15.74 20.80 -7.42
CA VAL A 160 -17.11 21.14 -7.80
C VAL A 160 -18.12 20.40 -6.92
N ILE A 161 -19.06 21.14 -6.34
CA ILE A 161 -20.15 20.59 -5.55
C ILE A 161 -21.30 20.13 -6.45
N VAL A 162 -21.66 18.86 -6.31
CA VAL A 162 -22.90 18.30 -6.87
C VAL A 162 -23.96 18.24 -5.76
N PRO A 163 -25.02 19.06 -5.81
CA PRO A 163 -26.08 19.05 -4.81
C PRO A 163 -26.77 17.69 -4.68
N ALA A 164 -27.26 17.36 -3.49
CA ALA A 164 -28.06 16.16 -3.28
C ALA A 164 -29.32 16.19 -4.17
N GLY A 165 -29.70 15.04 -4.72
CA GLY A 165 -30.83 14.94 -5.64
C GLY A 165 -30.55 15.38 -7.08
N SER A 166 -29.34 15.87 -7.39
CA SER A 166 -28.92 16.11 -8.77
C SER A 166 -29.02 14.84 -9.60
N ARG A 167 -29.42 14.96 -10.87
CA ARG A 167 -29.64 13.82 -11.77
C ARG A 167 -28.76 13.89 -13.00
N CYS A 168 -28.26 12.75 -13.47
CA CYS A 168 -27.46 12.68 -14.70
C CYS A 168 -27.90 11.55 -15.64
N CYS A 169 -27.39 11.58 -16.87
CA CYS A 169 -27.59 10.50 -17.84
C CYS A 169 -26.94 9.21 -17.33
N PRO A 170 -27.61 8.04 -17.45
CA PRO A 170 -27.04 6.75 -17.04
C PRO A 170 -25.68 6.46 -17.67
N GLY A 171 -25.47 6.88 -18.92
CA GLY A 171 -24.23 6.64 -19.66
C GLY A 171 -22.98 7.34 -19.09
N HIS A 172 -23.13 8.31 -18.18
CA HIS A 172 -22.02 8.98 -17.50
C HIS A 172 -21.49 8.23 -16.28
N ILE A 173 -22.28 7.30 -15.76
CA ILE A 173 -21.92 6.51 -14.58
C ILE A 173 -21.38 5.17 -15.05
N ASP A 174 -20.27 4.75 -14.45
CA ASP A 174 -19.73 3.40 -14.56
C ASP A 174 -19.48 2.85 -13.15
N GLY A 175 -20.37 1.99 -12.68
CA GLY A 175 -20.39 1.53 -11.29
C GLY A 175 -20.50 2.68 -10.28
N ASP A 176 -19.49 2.81 -9.42
CA ASP A 176 -19.39 3.85 -8.38
C ASP A 176 -18.60 5.09 -8.83
N LEU A 177 -18.23 5.18 -10.11
CA LEU A 177 -17.40 6.25 -10.66
C LEU A 177 -18.09 6.98 -11.81
N LEU A 178 -17.62 8.21 -12.05
CA LEU A 178 -17.97 8.97 -13.23
C LEU A 178 -16.94 8.67 -14.32
N LYS A 179 -17.37 8.49 -15.56
CA LYS A 179 -16.43 8.33 -16.69
C LYS A 179 -15.63 9.61 -16.92
N ASP A 180 -14.41 9.48 -17.45
CA ASP A 180 -13.50 10.61 -17.68
C ASP A 180 -14.07 11.65 -18.66
N ASP A 181 -14.79 11.19 -19.69
CA ASP A 181 -15.50 12.06 -20.64
C ASP A 181 -16.62 12.85 -19.95
N ALA A 182 -17.31 12.25 -19.00
CA ALA A 182 -18.33 12.91 -18.20
C ALA A 182 -17.71 13.93 -17.21
N MET A 183 -16.53 13.64 -16.66
CA MET A 183 -15.81 14.55 -15.75
C MET A 183 -15.37 15.85 -16.44
N THR A 184 -15.06 15.79 -17.72
CA THR A 184 -14.70 16.96 -18.53
C THR A 184 -15.92 17.75 -19.03
N GLN A 185 -17.07 17.11 -19.16
CA GLN A 185 -18.33 17.74 -19.59
C GLN A 185 -19.04 18.56 -18.51
N ILE A 186 -18.55 18.56 -17.27
CA ILE A 186 -19.14 19.34 -16.18
C ILE A 186 -18.99 20.84 -16.50
N SER A 187 -20.10 21.47 -16.88
CA SER A 187 -20.17 22.87 -17.28
C SER A 187 -21.33 23.63 -16.61
N ASP A 188 -21.40 24.94 -16.83
CA ASP A 188 -22.37 25.87 -16.23
C ASP A 188 -22.42 25.82 -14.70
N LEU A 189 -21.29 26.21 -14.10
CA LEU A 189 -21.11 26.23 -12.67
C LEU A 189 -21.59 27.56 -12.09
N LYS A 190 -22.33 27.48 -10.99
CA LYS A 190 -22.58 28.62 -10.12
C LYS A 190 -21.34 28.86 -9.27
N SER A 191 -20.94 30.12 -9.10
CA SER A 191 -19.78 30.53 -8.29
C SER A 191 -20.00 30.40 -6.78
N GLU A 192 -21.25 30.32 -6.35
CA GLU A 192 -21.63 30.24 -4.93
C GLU A 192 -22.61 29.11 -4.65
N CYS A 193 -22.39 28.44 -3.52
CA CYS A 193 -23.20 27.35 -3.04
C CYS A 193 -23.80 27.69 -1.67
N GLN A 194 -25.05 27.27 -1.43
CA GLN A 194 -25.70 27.41 -0.14
C GLN A 194 -25.53 26.12 0.66
N PHE A 195 -25.00 26.23 1.87
CA PHE A 195 -24.80 25.11 2.78
C PHE A 195 -25.54 25.34 4.09
N ASN A 196 -26.22 24.33 4.62
CA ASN A 196 -26.67 24.33 6.01
C ASN A 196 -25.63 23.63 6.93
N ARG A 197 -25.87 23.68 8.24
CA ARG A 197 -25.00 23.02 9.24
C ARG A 197 -24.76 21.54 8.94
N THR A 198 -25.80 20.82 8.53
CA THR A 198 -25.75 19.38 8.24
C THR A 198 -24.93 19.09 6.98
N ASP A 199 -25.06 19.92 5.95
CA ASP A 199 -24.32 19.78 4.69
C ASP A 199 -22.81 19.93 4.91
N ILE A 200 -22.41 20.94 5.69
CA ILE A 200 -20.99 21.17 6.05
C ILE A 200 -20.46 20.00 6.86
N PHE A 201 -21.20 19.56 7.87
CA PHE A 201 -20.81 18.42 8.69
C PHE A 201 -20.65 17.15 7.84
N ASN A 202 -21.60 16.88 6.95
CA ASN A 202 -21.53 15.72 6.05
C ASN A 202 -20.33 15.81 5.10
N LEU A 203 -20.07 16.98 4.51
CA LEU A 203 -18.91 17.19 3.65
C LEU A 203 -17.61 16.95 4.42
N LEU A 204 -17.46 17.52 5.62
CA LEU A 204 -16.28 17.31 6.48
C LEU A 204 -16.12 15.84 6.88
N GLN A 205 -17.19 15.15 7.23
CA GLN A 205 -17.14 13.72 7.58
C GLN A 205 -16.80 12.83 6.38
N GLN A 206 -17.28 13.18 5.19
CA GLN A 206 -16.94 12.48 3.95
C GLN A 206 -15.48 12.70 3.58
N VAL A 207 -15.01 13.96 3.59
CA VAL A 207 -13.60 14.30 3.35
C VAL A 207 -12.71 13.61 4.37
N ARG A 208 -13.07 13.61 5.66
CA ARG A 208 -12.35 12.87 6.70
C ARG A 208 -12.32 11.37 6.40
N THR A 209 -13.44 10.78 5.99
CA THR A 209 -13.53 9.35 5.67
C THR A 209 -12.65 9.00 4.47
N ILE A 210 -12.65 9.82 3.42
CA ILE A 210 -11.80 9.67 2.25
C ILE A 210 -10.33 9.85 2.64
N ALA A 211 -10.00 10.86 3.45
CA ALA A 211 -8.66 11.08 3.96
C ALA A 211 -8.17 9.89 4.80
N LEU A 212 -9.01 9.32 5.66
CA LEU A 212 -8.66 8.12 6.44
C LEU A 212 -8.48 6.88 5.56
N LYS A 213 -9.31 6.70 4.52
CA LYS A 213 -9.13 5.64 3.52
C LYS A 213 -7.81 5.82 2.76
N ASN A 214 -7.47 7.05 2.40
CA ASN A 214 -6.27 7.40 1.64
C ASN A 214 -5.02 7.55 2.52
N GLN A 215 -5.14 7.67 3.85
CA GLN A 215 -4.00 7.80 4.77
C GLN A 215 -3.07 6.59 4.67
N ASN A 216 -3.62 5.44 4.30
CA ASN A 216 -2.88 4.21 4.06
C ASN A 216 -2.92 3.78 2.60
N LYS A 217 -3.12 4.70 1.64
CA LYS A 217 -3.08 4.35 0.22
C LYS A 217 -1.72 3.75 -0.08
N ARG A 218 -1.73 2.45 -0.30
CA ARG A 218 -0.62 1.69 -0.85
C ARG A 218 -0.80 1.63 -2.35
N ILE A 219 0.30 1.40 -3.07
CA ILE A 219 0.19 0.80 -4.39
C ILE A 219 -0.62 -0.49 -4.21
N ASP A 220 -1.77 -0.54 -4.86
CA ASP A 220 -2.73 -1.64 -4.77
C ASP A 220 -2.99 -2.20 -6.15
N PHE A 221 -2.67 -3.47 -6.33
CA PHE A 221 -2.92 -4.18 -7.57
C PHE A 221 -4.27 -4.92 -7.55
N ASP A 222 -5.04 -4.83 -6.46
CA ASP A 222 -6.35 -5.49 -6.33
C ASP A 222 -7.50 -4.65 -6.90
N SER A 223 -7.31 -3.34 -7.08
CA SER A 223 -8.33 -2.42 -7.57
C SER A 223 -7.91 -1.77 -8.89
N ASP A 224 -8.78 -1.89 -9.91
CA ASP A 224 -8.49 -1.44 -11.29
C ASP A 224 -8.48 0.09 -11.47
N SER A 225 -8.93 0.83 -10.46
CA SER A 225 -9.26 2.25 -10.59
C SER A 225 -8.12 3.23 -10.28
N PHE A 226 -6.94 2.76 -9.84
CA PHE A 226 -5.89 3.67 -9.34
C PHE A 226 -4.51 3.57 -9.98
N ILE A 227 -4.23 2.54 -10.79
CA ILE A 227 -2.91 2.34 -11.42
C ILE A 227 -3.09 2.30 -12.93
N SER A 228 -2.50 3.25 -13.68
CA SER A 228 -2.58 3.25 -15.15
C SER A 228 -1.78 2.09 -15.76
N ASP A 229 -2.05 1.70 -17.00
CA ASP A 229 -1.26 0.66 -17.69
C ASP A 229 0.22 1.05 -17.82
N ALA A 230 0.50 2.35 -18.00
CA ALA A 230 1.86 2.88 -17.96
C ALA A 230 2.53 2.67 -16.59
N ASP A 231 1.79 2.84 -15.49
CA ASP A 231 2.31 2.58 -14.14
C ASP A 231 2.57 1.08 -13.92
N TYR A 232 1.72 0.19 -14.45
CA TYR A 232 1.99 -1.26 -14.46
C TYR A 232 3.33 -1.56 -15.13
N TYR A 233 3.57 -0.98 -16.32
CA TYR A 233 4.82 -1.18 -17.04
C TYR A 233 6.02 -0.60 -16.30
N ASN A 234 5.89 0.60 -15.72
CA ASN A 234 6.96 1.24 -14.97
C ASN A 234 7.32 0.46 -13.69
N LEU A 235 6.30 -0.03 -12.96
CA LEU A 235 6.49 -0.71 -11.69
C LEU A 235 6.90 -2.18 -11.85
N LEU A 236 6.35 -2.89 -12.83
CA LEU A 236 6.48 -4.34 -12.97
C LEU A 236 7.32 -4.75 -14.18
N GLY A 237 7.44 -3.87 -15.18
CA GLY A 237 7.97 -4.21 -16.49
C GLY A 237 6.96 -4.93 -17.39
N LEU A 238 5.68 -4.96 -17.02
CA LEU A 238 4.63 -5.72 -17.71
C LEU A 238 3.41 -4.83 -17.96
N SER A 239 2.71 -5.11 -19.05
CA SER A 239 1.34 -4.58 -19.22
C SER A 239 0.42 -5.15 -18.15
N ARG A 240 -0.70 -4.48 -17.88
CA ARG A 240 -1.73 -4.97 -16.97
C ARG A 240 -2.24 -6.34 -17.39
N GLY A 241 -2.51 -6.54 -18.69
CA GLY A 241 -3.00 -7.82 -19.21
C GLY A 241 -2.04 -8.98 -18.97
N SER A 242 -0.74 -8.76 -19.21
CA SER A 242 0.28 -9.79 -18.93
C SER A 242 0.41 -10.09 -17.43
N PHE A 243 0.25 -9.07 -16.58
CA PHE A 243 0.25 -9.27 -15.14
C PHE A 243 -0.98 -10.07 -14.67
N ASP A 244 -2.15 -9.80 -15.23
CA ASP A 244 -3.39 -10.55 -14.96
C ASP A 244 -3.25 -12.01 -15.37
N ASP A 245 -2.64 -12.26 -16.53
CA ASP A 245 -2.39 -13.60 -17.03
C ASP A 245 -1.50 -14.41 -16.08
N ILE A 246 -0.38 -13.84 -15.63
CA ILE A 246 0.49 -14.46 -14.62
C ILE A 246 -0.28 -14.75 -13.33
N CYS A 247 -1.09 -13.80 -12.86
CA CYS A 247 -1.86 -13.97 -11.63
C CYS A 247 -2.90 -15.11 -11.76
N SER A 248 -3.46 -15.34 -12.95
CA SER A 248 -4.44 -16.40 -13.19
C SER A 248 -3.84 -17.81 -13.09
N HIS A 249 -2.53 -17.95 -13.35
CA HIS A 249 -1.80 -19.21 -13.30
C HIS A 249 -1.34 -19.62 -11.89
N ILE A 250 -1.51 -18.75 -10.89
CA ILE A 250 -0.99 -18.97 -9.54
C ILE A 250 -2.13 -19.16 -8.56
N THR A 251 -2.03 -20.18 -7.71
CA THR A 251 -3.04 -20.49 -6.68
C THR A 251 -2.44 -20.64 -5.28
N ASP A 252 -1.14 -20.95 -5.17
CA ASP A 252 -0.44 -21.24 -3.91
C ASP A 252 -0.01 -19.97 -3.14
N ILE A 253 -0.83 -18.92 -3.17
CA ILE A 253 -0.67 -17.72 -2.34
C ILE A 253 -1.99 -17.41 -1.63
N ARG A 254 -2.02 -17.67 -0.31
CA ARG A 254 -3.17 -17.34 0.52
C ARG A 254 -3.33 -15.82 0.67
N ASN A 255 -4.55 -15.35 0.40
CA ASN A 255 -5.00 -13.99 0.68
C ASN A 255 -5.16 -13.76 2.19
N THR A 256 -4.73 -12.59 2.64
CA THR A 256 -4.89 -12.11 4.02
C THR A 256 -5.40 -10.68 4.00
N LYS A 257 -5.84 -10.16 5.16
CA LYS A 257 -6.41 -8.80 5.29
C LYS A 257 -5.52 -7.69 4.70
N ASN A 258 -4.21 -7.86 4.73
CA ASN A 258 -3.24 -6.82 4.32
C ASN A 258 -2.40 -7.22 3.09
N ARG A 259 -2.68 -8.39 2.49
CA ARG A 259 -1.85 -8.97 1.42
C ARG A 259 -2.68 -9.92 0.58
N SER A 260 -2.90 -9.58 -0.68
CA SER A 260 -3.47 -10.45 -1.70
C SER A 260 -2.39 -11.17 -2.52
N LEU A 261 -2.80 -12.15 -3.32
CA LEU A 261 -1.99 -12.79 -4.35
C LEU A 261 -1.37 -11.76 -5.31
N ARG A 262 -2.20 -10.87 -5.87
CA ARG A 262 -1.76 -9.81 -6.80
C ARG A 262 -0.76 -8.88 -6.14
N THR A 263 -1.03 -8.47 -4.90
CA THR A 263 -0.10 -7.65 -4.12
C THR A 263 1.24 -8.37 -3.89
N CYS A 264 1.25 -9.69 -3.64
CA CYS A 264 2.50 -10.44 -3.47
C CYS A 264 3.34 -10.44 -4.75
N ILE A 265 2.71 -10.79 -5.87
CA ILE A 265 3.38 -10.89 -7.16
C ILE A 265 3.86 -9.49 -7.58
N GLY A 266 3.02 -8.47 -7.44
CA GLY A 266 3.37 -7.08 -7.73
C GLY A 266 4.59 -6.59 -6.92
N ILE A 267 4.60 -6.80 -5.60
CA ILE A 267 5.77 -6.44 -4.76
C ILE A 267 7.03 -7.16 -5.24
N TYR A 268 6.92 -8.44 -5.59
CA TYR A 268 8.07 -9.22 -6.06
C TYR A 268 8.58 -8.71 -7.40
N LEU A 269 7.70 -8.47 -8.38
CA LEU A 269 8.09 -7.94 -9.68
C LEU A 269 8.66 -6.51 -9.57
N THR A 270 8.08 -5.65 -8.72
CA THR A 270 8.66 -4.33 -8.44
C THR A 270 10.05 -4.44 -7.82
N LYS A 271 10.27 -5.39 -6.90
CA LYS A 271 11.59 -5.66 -6.33
C LYS A 271 12.60 -6.02 -7.42
N LEU A 272 12.23 -6.90 -8.34
CA LEU A 272 13.09 -7.35 -9.43
C LEU A 272 13.38 -6.23 -10.43
N ARG A 273 12.36 -5.44 -10.79
CA ARG A 273 12.47 -4.35 -11.75
C ARG A 273 13.32 -3.19 -11.25
N SER A 274 13.15 -2.82 -9.99
CA SER A 274 13.72 -1.60 -9.41
C SER A 274 14.98 -1.82 -8.56
N GLY A 275 15.23 -3.05 -8.11
CA GLY A 275 16.32 -3.35 -7.16
C GLY A 275 16.14 -2.73 -5.77
N MET A 276 14.97 -2.13 -5.47
CA MET A 276 14.73 -1.38 -4.22
C MET A 276 14.92 -2.24 -2.97
N SER A 277 15.41 -1.65 -1.88
CA SER A 277 15.53 -2.36 -0.59
C SER A 277 14.15 -2.72 0.00
N ASN A 278 14.08 -3.73 0.86
CA ASN A 278 12.81 -4.13 1.49
C ASN A 278 12.24 -3.00 2.40
N ARG A 279 13.10 -2.09 2.88
CA ARG A 279 12.67 -0.89 3.61
C ARG A 279 11.98 0.10 2.69
N LEU A 280 12.55 0.36 1.51
CA LEU A 280 11.92 1.25 0.52
C LEU A 280 10.61 0.67 0.01
N LEU A 281 10.55 -0.64 -0.26
CA LEU A 281 9.29 -1.30 -0.62
C LEU A 281 8.26 -1.22 0.52
N SER A 282 8.69 -1.35 1.77
CA SER A 282 7.81 -1.17 2.93
C SER A 282 7.18 0.22 2.96
N THR A 283 7.95 1.26 2.62
CA THR A 283 7.46 2.64 2.50
C THR A 283 6.51 2.79 1.32
N VAL A 284 6.91 2.38 0.11
CA VAL A 284 6.12 2.56 -1.12
C VAL A 284 4.79 1.82 -1.07
N PHE A 285 4.80 0.57 -0.58
CA PHE A 285 3.60 -0.24 -0.45
C PHE A 285 2.88 -0.04 0.88
N ASN A 286 3.39 0.82 1.78
CA ASN A 286 2.86 1.03 3.12
C ASN A 286 2.50 -0.30 3.84
N ILE A 287 3.38 -1.30 3.71
CA ILE A 287 3.23 -2.65 4.30
C ILE A 287 4.45 -2.89 5.19
N GLY A 288 4.24 -3.46 6.38
CA GLY A 288 5.34 -3.76 7.30
C GLY A 288 6.41 -4.67 6.67
N ILE A 289 7.68 -4.44 7.02
CA ILE A 289 8.84 -5.10 6.41
C ILE A 289 8.77 -6.64 6.43
N ASP A 290 8.24 -7.24 7.51
CA ASP A 290 8.08 -8.69 7.60
C ASP A 290 7.05 -9.23 6.61
N SER A 291 5.99 -8.44 6.37
CA SER A 291 4.99 -8.76 5.36
C SER A 291 5.56 -8.62 3.96
N ILE A 292 6.41 -7.61 3.68
CA ILE A 292 7.16 -7.52 2.41
C ILE A 292 8.02 -8.77 2.21
N LYS A 293 8.81 -9.18 3.22
CA LYS A 293 9.64 -10.39 3.14
C LYS A 293 8.80 -11.63 2.84
N ARG A 294 7.66 -11.81 3.53
CA ARG A 294 6.73 -12.92 3.28
C ARG A 294 6.09 -12.85 1.90
N SER A 295 5.70 -11.67 1.42
CA SER A 295 5.15 -11.46 0.07
C SER A 295 6.14 -11.92 -1.00
N ILE A 296 7.39 -11.45 -0.91
CA ILE A 296 8.48 -11.82 -1.83
C ILE A 296 8.71 -13.34 -1.79
N TRP A 297 8.79 -13.93 -0.59
CA TRP A 297 9.02 -15.37 -0.45
C TRP A 297 7.86 -16.20 -1.02
N SER A 298 6.61 -15.84 -0.73
CA SER A 298 5.43 -16.53 -1.25
C SER A 298 5.33 -16.42 -2.76
N ALA A 299 5.49 -15.21 -3.32
CA ALA A 299 5.46 -14.98 -4.75
C ALA A 299 6.53 -15.80 -5.47
N ARG A 300 7.78 -15.75 -4.97
CA ARG A 300 8.89 -16.53 -5.54
C ARG A 300 8.59 -18.03 -5.54
N LYS A 301 8.12 -18.59 -4.42
CA LYS A 301 7.82 -20.02 -4.31
C LYS A 301 6.71 -20.44 -5.28
N ALA A 302 5.64 -19.65 -5.34
CA ALA A 302 4.49 -19.96 -6.18
C ALA A 302 4.81 -19.83 -7.68
N LEU A 303 5.51 -18.74 -8.08
CA LEU A 303 5.98 -18.56 -9.45
C LEU A 303 6.91 -19.69 -9.88
N ALA A 304 7.87 -20.08 -9.03
CA ALA A 304 8.81 -21.16 -9.33
C ALA A 304 8.11 -22.49 -9.63
N LYS A 305 7.06 -22.79 -8.87
CA LYS A 305 6.34 -24.05 -8.90
C LYS A 305 5.29 -24.11 -10.00
N GLU A 306 4.51 -23.05 -10.18
CA GLU A 306 3.27 -23.08 -10.97
C GLU A 306 3.41 -22.37 -12.32
N PHE A 307 4.32 -21.40 -12.42
CA PHE A 307 4.52 -20.60 -13.63
C PHE A 307 5.79 -20.99 -14.39
N THR A 308 6.97 -20.81 -13.79
CA THR A 308 8.26 -20.99 -14.49
C THR A 308 8.58 -22.45 -14.83
N SER A 309 7.92 -23.40 -14.17
CA SER A 309 8.02 -24.83 -14.49
C SER A 309 7.41 -25.15 -15.86
N ASN A 310 6.37 -24.40 -16.25
CA ASN A 310 5.57 -24.66 -17.45
C ASN A 310 5.86 -23.67 -18.58
N TYR A 311 6.23 -22.44 -18.24
CA TYR A 311 6.35 -21.32 -19.17
C TYR A 311 7.75 -20.68 -19.11
N ILE A 312 8.24 -20.29 -20.29
CA ILE A 312 9.47 -19.52 -20.45
C ILE A 312 9.09 -18.09 -20.82
N GLY A 313 9.23 -17.17 -19.85
CA GLY A 313 8.88 -15.76 -20.01
C GLY A 313 7.38 -15.47 -19.89
N PHE A 314 7.02 -14.22 -20.19
CA PHE A 314 5.69 -13.66 -19.95
C PHE A 314 4.74 -13.72 -21.15
N GLU A 315 5.22 -14.18 -22.32
CA GLU A 315 4.39 -14.48 -23.50
C GLU A 315 3.97 -15.96 -23.54
N HIS A 316 4.13 -16.67 -22.41
CA HIS A 316 3.64 -18.04 -22.21
C HIS A 316 4.16 -19.05 -23.24
N ILE A 317 5.40 -18.88 -23.74
CA ILE A 317 6.01 -19.92 -24.57
C ILE A 317 6.21 -21.14 -23.69
N THR A 318 5.47 -22.20 -23.98
CA THR A 318 5.56 -23.44 -23.22
C THR A 318 6.94 -24.04 -23.40
N ARG A 319 7.43 -24.74 -22.38
CA ARG A 319 8.71 -25.46 -22.45
C ARG A 319 8.79 -26.37 -23.68
N LYS A 320 7.69 -27.06 -24.02
CA LYS A 320 7.59 -27.93 -25.20
C LYS A 320 7.75 -27.15 -26.50
N ALA A 321 7.06 -26.02 -26.64
CA ALA A 321 7.20 -25.17 -27.83
C ALA A 321 8.63 -24.67 -28.03
N VAL A 322 9.38 -24.40 -26.96
CA VAL A 322 10.81 -24.05 -27.06
C VAL A 322 11.65 -25.22 -27.55
N VAL A 323 11.47 -26.41 -26.98
CA VAL A 323 12.21 -27.62 -27.40
C VAL A 323 11.93 -27.96 -28.87
N GLU A 324 10.70 -27.77 -29.33
CA GLU A 324 10.28 -28.08 -30.69
C GLU A 324 10.71 -27.01 -31.70
N LYS A 325 10.54 -25.72 -31.37
CA LYS A 325 10.67 -24.61 -32.34
C LYS A 325 11.95 -23.79 -32.19
N HIS A 326 12.63 -23.87 -31.05
CA HIS A 326 13.74 -22.98 -30.70
C HIS A 326 15.02 -23.71 -30.26
N THR A 327 15.00 -25.04 -30.14
CA THR A 327 16.21 -25.86 -29.92
C THR A 327 16.55 -26.63 -31.19
N THR A 328 17.70 -26.32 -31.81
CA THR A 328 18.14 -27.00 -33.05
C THR A 328 18.60 -28.43 -32.77
N ASP A 329 18.45 -29.32 -33.74
CA ASP A 329 18.90 -30.72 -33.62
C ASP A 329 20.40 -30.82 -33.37
N LEU A 330 21.19 -29.90 -33.93
CA LEU A 330 22.61 -29.79 -33.64
C LEU A 330 22.87 -29.49 -32.16
N ALA A 331 22.15 -28.52 -31.58
CA ALA A 331 22.29 -28.19 -30.17
C ALA A 331 21.84 -29.35 -29.27
N LYS A 332 20.74 -30.04 -29.63
CA LYS A 332 20.29 -31.27 -28.94
C LYS A 332 21.35 -32.37 -29.02
N THR A 333 22.00 -32.54 -30.16
CA THR A 333 23.04 -33.57 -30.33
C THR A 333 24.28 -33.24 -29.50
N LEU A 334 24.68 -31.97 -29.45
CA LEU A 334 25.90 -31.53 -28.78
C LEU A 334 25.74 -31.38 -27.26
N PHE A 335 24.58 -30.94 -26.79
CA PHE A 335 24.34 -30.55 -25.41
C PHE A 335 23.07 -31.17 -24.79
N GLY A 336 22.34 -31.99 -25.54
CA GLY A 336 21.17 -32.69 -25.04
C GLY A 336 21.55 -33.81 -24.08
N GLY A 337 20.78 -33.93 -23.00
CA GLY A 337 20.78 -35.09 -22.11
C GLY A 337 19.62 -36.03 -22.43
N PRO A 338 19.41 -37.09 -21.62
CA PRO A 338 18.36 -38.09 -21.83
C PRO A 338 16.91 -37.56 -21.73
N THR A 339 16.69 -36.27 -21.47
CA THR A 339 15.39 -35.67 -21.13
C THR A 339 14.98 -34.48 -22.02
N ASP A 340 15.54 -34.33 -23.22
CA ASP A 340 15.27 -33.20 -24.14
C ASP A 340 15.34 -31.82 -23.44
N PRO A 341 16.55 -31.40 -23.01
CA PRO A 341 16.69 -30.15 -22.27
C PRO A 341 16.46 -28.93 -23.17
N VAL A 342 15.91 -27.87 -22.58
CA VAL A 342 15.96 -26.53 -23.17
C VAL A 342 17.39 -26.02 -23.03
N ILE A 343 18.01 -25.62 -24.14
CA ILE A 343 19.38 -25.11 -24.18
C ILE A 343 19.32 -23.59 -24.17
N LEU A 344 19.87 -22.98 -23.12
CA LEU A 344 19.91 -21.54 -22.95
C LEU A 344 21.35 -21.05 -23.20
N ILE A 345 21.49 -20.14 -24.16
CA ILE A 345 22.76 -19.43 -24.42
C ILE A 345 22.61 -18.03 -23.82
N ILE A 346 23.40 -17.74 -22.80
CA ILE A 346 23.46 -16.41 -22.18
C ILE A 346 24.74 -15.73 -22.65
N ASP A 347 24.63 -14.77 -23.56
CA ASP A 347 25.77 -13.99 -24.02
C ASP A 347 26.07 -12.83 -23.06
N GLY A 348 27.01 -13.04 -22.14
CA GLY A 348 27.43 -12.05 -21.16
C GLY A 348 28.34 -10.94 -21.70
N THR A 349 28.66 -10.93 -23.00
CA THR A 349 29.66 -10.04 -23.60
C THR A 349 29.33 -8.55 -23.44
N TYR A 350 28.06 -8.22 -23.21
CA TYR A 350 27.57 -6.83 -23.11
C TYR A 350 27.03 -6.46 -21.73
N ILE A 351 27.31 -7.26 -20.69
CA ILE A 351 26.86 -6.98 -19.31
C ILE A 351 27.41 -5.62 -18.83
N TYR A 352 28.62 -5.24 -19.28
CA TYR A 352 29.31 -4.02 -18.85
C TYR A 352 29.34 -2.92 -19.92
N ILE A 353 29.13 -3.24 -21.20
CA ILE A 353 29.30 -2.31 -22.32
C ILE A 353 28.18 -2.55 -23.32
N GLN A 354 27.37 -1.52 -23.61
CA GLN A 354 26.35 -1.61 -24.66
C GLN A 354 27.00 -1.94 -26.01
N LYS A 355 26.29 -2.73 -26.83
CA LYS A 355 26.74 -3.12 -28.17
C LYS A 355 26.91 -1.86 -29.04
N SER A 356 28.16 -1.43 -29.21
CA SER A 356 28.51 -0.30 -30.06
C SER A 356 28.26 -0.66 -31.52
N THR A 357 27.75 0.30 -32.29
CA THR A 357 27.62 0.20 -33.75
C THR A 357 28.98 0.26 -34.46
N GLN A 358 30.05 0.61 -33.75
CA GLN A 358 31.40 0.72 -34.29
C GLN A 358 32.19 -0.57 -34.06
N PHE A 359 32.36 -1.35 -35.13
CA PHE A 359 32.99 -2.67 -35.12
C PHE A 359 34.39 -2.69 -34.51
N SER A 360 35.20 -1.65 -34.76
CA SER A 360 36.56 -1.52 -34.21
C SER A 360 36.57 -1.27 -32.70
N PHE A 361 35.55 -0.59 -32.17
CA PHE A 361 35.38 -0.41 -30.72
C PHE A 361 34.90 -1.72 -30.09
N GLN A 362 33.94 -2.39 -30.72
CA GLN A 362 33.38 -3.67 -30.26
C GLN A 362 34.45 -4.77 -30.13
N ARG A 363 35.37 -4.90 -31.10
CA ARG A 363 36.49 -5.86 -30.99
C ARG A 363 37.48 -5.52 -29.89
N ARG A 364 37.70 -4.23 -29.62
CA ARG A 364 38.61 -3.77 -28.55
C ARG A 364 37.98 -3.95 -27.17
N SER A 365 36.70 -3.65 -27.02
CA SER A 365 35.96 -3.87 -25.77
C SER A 365 35.79 -5.35 -25.44
N PHE A 366 35.68 -6.22 -26.45
CA PHE A 366 35.68 -7.67 -26.28
C PHE A 366 36.96 -8.17 -25.57
N GLN A 367 38.13 -7.70 -26.02
CA GLN A 367 39.42 -8.05 -25.40
C GLN A 367 39.55 -7.49 -23.98
N HIS A 368 38.98 -6.31 -23.71
CA HIS A 368 39.00 -5.69 -22.39
C HIS A 368 38.11 -6.45 -21.38
N ALA A 369 36.90 -6.83 -21.80
CA ALA A 369 35.99 -7.67 -21.01
C ALA A 369 36.60 -9.06 -20.74
N GLN A 370 37.30 -9.64 -21.72
CA GLN A 370 38.01 -10.91 -21.56
C GLN A 370 39.17 -10.80 -20.56
N LYS A 371 39.93 -9.71 -20.59
CA LYS A 371 41.04 -9.45 -19.63
C LYS A 371 40.54 -9.17 -18.21
N GLU A 372 39.46 -8.41 -18.02
CA GLU A 372 38.85 -8.22 -16.70
C GLU A 372 38.21 -9.50 -16.15
N ALA A 373 37.59 -10.31 -16.99
CA ALA A 373 37.04 -11.61 -16.58
C ALA A 373 38.15 -12.56 -16.09
N ILE A 374 39.34 -12.50 -16.69
CA ILE A 374 40.52 -13.32 -16.32
C ILE A 374 41.29 -12.73 -15.11
N SER A 375 41.28 -11.41 -14.89
CA SER A 375 41.95 -10.82 -13.72
C SER A 375 41.10 -10.91 -12.44
N LYS A 376 39.76 -10.90 -12.57
CA LYS A 376 38.83 -11.02 -11.43
C LYS A 376 38.57 -12.45 -10.96
N THR A 377 39.06 -13.48 -11.66
CA THR A 377 39.01 -14.86 -11.14
C THR A 377 39.85 -15.07 -9.89
N ASN A 378 40.74 -14.13 -9.54
CA ASN A 378 41.55 -14.21 -8.32
C ASN A 378 41.02 -13.39 -7.14
N ASP A 379 39.99 -12.54 -7.28
CA ASP A 379 39.53 -11.76 -6.11
C ASP A 379 38.03 -11.36 -6.05
N ASP A 380 37.18 -11.72 -7.01
CA ASP A 380 35.73 -11.40 -6.91
C ASP A 380 34.85 -12.64 -6.95
N SER A 381 34.68 -13.23 -5.77
CA SER A 381 33.88 -14.44 -5.53
C SER A 381 32.37 -14.26 -5.70
N HIS A 382 31.84 -13.07 -6.01
CA HIS A 382 30.41 -12.82 -5.92
C HIS A 382 29.64 -13.04 -7.23
N ILE A 383 30.09 -12.47 -8.35
CA ILE A 383 29.38 -12.56 -9.64
C ILE A 383 29.52 -13.96 -10.27
N ASN A 384 30.71 -14.56 -10.19
CA ASN A 384 30.93 -15.93 -10.65
C ASN A 384 30.20 -16.97 -9.77
N ARG A 385 30.04 -16.72 -8.45
CA ARG A 385 29.15 -17.56 -7.61
C ARG A 385 27.69 -17.40 -8.00
N ILE A 386 27.25 -16.18 -8.30
CA ILE A 386 25.87 -15.88 -8.71
C ILE A 386 25.55 -16.59 -10.02
N LEU A 387 26.40 -16.48 -11.07
CA LEU A 387 26.22 -17.19 -12.34
C LEU A 387 26.25 -18.72 -12.17
N CYS A 388 27.21 -19.28 -11.43
CA CYS A 388 27.28 -20.72 -11.17
C CYS A 388 26.10 -21.24 -10.31
N GLN A 389 25.54 -20.44 -9.40
CA GLN A 389 24.35 -20.80 -8.61
C GLN A 389 23.04 -20.65 -9.38
N CYS A 390 22.95 -19.66 -10.28
CA CYS A 390 21.82 -19.53 -11.21
C CYS A 390 21.73 -20.73 -12.15
N ILE A 391 22.87 -21.21 -12.67
CA ILE A 391 22.94 -22.41 -13.52
C ILE A 391 22.54 -23.66 -12.71
N ARG A 392 22.99 -23.82 -11.46
CA ARG A 392 22.58 -24.98 -10.63
C ARG A 392 21.09 -25.00 -10.27
N SER A 393 20.43 -23.86 -10.12
CA SER A 393 19.01 -23.78 -9.74
C SER A 393 18.02 -23.91 -10.92
N ILE A 394 18.51 -23.84 -12.16
CA ILE A 394 17.71 -24.07 -13.37
C ILE A 394 17.72 -25.57 -13.76
N PHE A 395 18.71 -26.33 -13.28
CA PHE A 395 19.00 -27.70 -13.71
C PHE A 395 18.98 -28.76 -12.58
N GLN A 396 18.46 -28.42 -11.40
CA GLN A 396 17.97 -29.36 -10.37
C GLN A 396 16.51 -29.02 -10.08
#